data_AF-A0A5M8P1T0-F1
#
_entry.id   AF-A0A5M8P1T0-F1
#
_cell.length_a   1.000
_cell.length_b   1.000
_cell.length_c   1.000
_cell.angle_alpha   90.00
_cell.angle_beta   90.00
_cell.angle_gamma   90.00
#
_symmetry.space_group_name_H-M   'P 1'
#
loop_
_entity.id
_entity.type
_entity.pdbx_description
1 polymer ?
#
loop_
_entity_poly.entity_id
_entity_poly.type
_entity_poly.pdbx_seq_one_letter_code
_entity_poly.pdbx_strand_id
1 'polypeptide(L)' 'MTKEEYLALAASHYEDLEKLKEKENFYDYEKGFDEIWTDLGRLYIEAQLNEMSTTQDRRKKKR' A
#
# COMPACT_ATOMS: atom_id res chain seq x y z
N MET A 1 -7.60 7.03 2.37
CA MET A 1 -8.05 5.74 1.86
C MET A 1 -9.25 5.27 2.65
N THR A 2 -10.33 4.90 1.97
CA THR A 2 -11.49 4.24 2.56
C THR A 2 -11.29 2.71 2.63
N LYS A 3 -12.16 2.01 3.36
CA LYS A 3 -12.10 0.54 3.50
C LYS A 3 -12.22 -0.20 2.17
N GLU A 4 -13.00 0.33 1.23
CA GLU A 4 -13.24 -0.27 -0.09
C GLU A 4 -12.00 -0.15 -0.98
N GLU A 5 -11.36 1.02 -0.96
CA GLU A 5 -10.10 1.26 -1.67
C GLU A 5 -8.97 0.38 -1.11
N TYR A 6 -8.91 0.21 0.22
CA TYR A 6 -7.96 -0.71 0.85
C TYR A 6 -8.17 -2.15 0.41
N LEU A 7 -9.42 -2.61 0.34
CA LEU A 7 -9.74 -3.96 -0.11
C LEU A 7 -9.39 -4.18 -1.58
N ALA A 8 -9.61 -3.19 -2.44
CA ALA A 8 -9.21 -3.26 -3.84
C ALA A 8 -7.69 -3.33 -3.99
N LEU A 9 -6.95 -2.52 -3.22
CA LEU A 9 -5.48 -2.54 -3.20
C LEU A 9 -4.95 -3.90 -2.70
N ALA A 10 -5.50 -4.38 -1.58
CA ALA A 10 -5.13 -5.66 -0.99
C ALA A 10 -5.46 -6.84 -1.92
N ALA A 11 -6.57 -6.78 -2.66
CA ALA A 11 -6.93 -7.82 -3.63
C ALA A 11 -5.92 -7.89 -4.79
N SER A 12 -5.47 -6.75 -5.32
CA SER A 12 -4.45 -6.73 -6.38
C SER A 12 -3.12 -7.31 -5.89
N HIS A 13 -2.66 -6.93 -4.69
CA HIS A 13 -1.43 -7.46 -4.12
C HIS A 13 -1.55 -8.95 -3.72
N TYR A 14 -2.76 -9.42 -3.38
CA TYR A 14 -3.00 -10.83 -3.08
C TYR A 14 -2.79 -11.75 -4.29
N GLU A 15 -3.18 -11.31 -5.49
CA GLU A 15 -2.89 -12.07 -6.73
C GLU A 15 -1.39 -12.21 -6.99
N ASP A 16 -0.62 -11.18 -6.66
CA ASP A 16 0.84 -11.22 -6.81
C ASP A 16 1.50 -12.10 -5.75
N LEU A 17 0.95 -12.14 -4.53
CA LEU A 17 1.34 -13.10 -3.50
C LEU A 17 1.02 -14.56 -3.87
N GLU A 18 -0.11 -14.80 -4.55
CA GLU A 18 -0.45 -16.12 -5.10
C GLU A 18 0.59 -16.59 -6.12
N LYS A 19 1.00 -15.73 -7.05
CA LYS A 19 2.06 -16.04 -8.04
C LYS A 19 3.41 -16.31 -7.38
N LEU A 20 3.69 -15.67 -6.25
CA LEU A 20 4.92 -15.92 -5.49
C LEU A 20 5.00 -17.32 -4.90
N LYS A 21 3.85 -17.96 -4.59
CA LYS A 21 3.82 -19.35 -4.11
C LYS A 21 4.33 -20.36 -5.14
N GLU A 22 4.37 -19.99 -6.42
CA GLU A 22 4.93 -20.85 -7.48
C GLU A 22 6.47 -20.88 -7.47
N LYS A 23 7.13 -20.04 -6.66
CA LYS A 23 8.59 -20.06 -6.55
C LYS A 23 9.08 -21.24 -5.72
N GLU A 24 10.03 -22.00 -6.27
CA GLU A 24 10.61 -23.19 -5.63
C GLU A 24 11.60 -22.86 -4.49
N ASN A 25 12.13 -21.63 -4.44
CA ASN A 25 13.13 -21.23 -3.46
C ASN A 25 12.58 -20.25 -2.42
N PHE A 26 12.75 -20.59 -1.14
CA PHE A 26 12.31 -19.80 0.00
C PHE A 26 12.86 -18.37 -0.02
N TYR A 27 14.11 -18.18 -0.45
CA TYR A 27 14.73 -16.84 -0.49
C TYR A 27 14.06 -15.92 -1.51
N ASP A 28 13.74 -16.44 -2.71
CA ASP A 28 13.09 -15.67 -3.75
C ASP A 28 11.61 -15.40 -3.44
N TYR A 29 10.99 -16.27 -2.65
CA TYR A 29 9.67 -16.07 -2.06
C TYR A 29 9.70 -14.96 -1.01
N GLU A 30 10.60 -15.05 -0.02
CA GLU A 30 10.71 -14.08 1.09
C GLU A 30 10.99 -12.67 0.55
N LYS A 31 11.94 -12.55 -0.40
CA LYS A 31 12.26 -11.26 -1.01
C LYS A 31 11.06 -10.65 -1.75
N GLY A 32 10.36 -11.44 -2.56
CA GLY A 32 9.20 -10.93 -3.29
C GLY A 32 8.00 -10.63 -2.38
N PHE A 33 7.84 -11.38 -1.30
CA PHE A 33 6.86 -11.10 -0.26
C PHE A 33 7.15 -9.75 0.42
N ASP A 34 8.40 -9.53 0.83
CA ASP A 34 8.82 -8.30 1.52
C ASP A 34 8.67 -7.06 0.63
N GLU A 35 9.03 -7.17 -0.66
CA GLU A 35 8.82 -6.10 -1.65
C GLU A 35 7.33 -5.74 -1.77
N ILE A 36 6.45 -6.72 -1.98
CA ILE A 36 5.00 -6.48 -2.12
C ILE A 36 4.40 -5.88 -0.84
N TRP A 37 4.81 -6.41 0.32
CA TRP A 37 4.25 -5.97 1.60
C TRP A 37 4.72 -4.56 1.97
N THR A 38 5.98 -4.23 1.68
CA THR A 38 6.54 -2.89 1.87
C THR A 38 5.85 -1.88 0.96
N ASP A 39 5.62 -2.23 -0.31
CA ASP A 39 4.91 -1.36 -1.25
C ASP A 39 3.44 -1.14 -0.84
N LEU A 40 2.74 -2.19 -0.42
CA LEU A 40 1.37 -2.07 0.10
C LEU A 40 1.31 -1.15 1.32
N GLY A 41 2.24 -1.32 2.27
CA GLY A 41 2.34 -0.48 3.46
C GLY A 41 2.64 0.98 3.11
N ARG A 42 3.53 1.21 2.15
CA ARG A 42 3.84 2.54 1.64
C ARG A 42 2.63 3.21 1.01
N LEU A 43 1.93 2.53 0.11
CA LEU A 43 0.72 3.04 -0.54
C LEU A 43 -0.38 3.34 0.47
N TYR A 44 -0.55 2.47 1.47
CA TYR A 44 -1.49 2.70 2.57
C TYR A 44 -1.17 4.00 3.32
N ILE A 45 0.09 4.18 3.73
CA ILE A 45 0.54 5.37 4.45
C ILE A 45 0.43 6.62 3.58
N GLU A 46 0.86 6.57 2.32
CA GLU A 46 0.75 7.70 1.39
C GLU A 46 -0.72 8.09 1.16
N ALA A 47 -1.63 7.12 1.03
CA ALA A 47 -3.05 7.38 0.86
C ALA A 47 -3.73 7.93 2.12
N GLN A 48 -3.27 7.54 3.32
CA GLN A 48 -3.72 8.14 4.59
C GLN A 48 -3.15 9.55 4.79
N LEU A 49 -1.87 9.76 4.44
CA LEU A 49 -1.21 11.05 4.55
C LEU A 49 -1.74 12.06 3.51
N ASN A 50 -2.14 11.63 2.32
CA ASN A 50 -2.80 12.50 1.34
C ASN A 50 -4.21 12.92 1.80
N GLU A 51 -4.94 12.07 2.51
CA GLU A 51 -6.17 12.49 3.21
C GLU A 51 -5.87 13.49 4.33
N MET A 52 -4.74 13.33 5.04
CA MET A 52 -4.29 14.34 6.00
C MET A 52 -3.85 15.66 5.34
N SER A 53 -3.31 15.62 4.11
CA SER A 53 -2.87 16.80 3.36
C SER A 53 -4.05 17.59 2.78
N THR A 54 -5.12 16.90 2.35
CA THR A 54 -6.36 17.51 1.87
C THR A 54 -7.26 18.03 3.00
N THR A 55 -7.15 17.50 4.21
CA THR A 55 -7.88 18.01 5.40
C THR A 55 -7.23 19.28 5.99
N GLN A 56 -6.06 19.68 5.48
CA GLN A 56 -5.34 20.85 5.95
C GLN A 56 -5.41 21.99 4.94
N ASP A 57 -6.55 22.68 5.01
CA ASP A 57 -6.69 24.14 4.87
C ASP A 57 -5.73 24.86 5.87
N ARG A 58 -4.42 24.55 5.80
CA ARG A 58 -3.36 25.05 6.71
C ARG A 58 -2.60 26.25 6.16
N ARG A 59 -2.99 26.75 4.99
CA ARG A 59 -2.45 28.02 4.49
C ARG A 59 -3.53 29.02 4.12
N LYS A 60 -4.57 29.16 4.95
CA LYS A 60 -5.20 30.49 5.11
C LYS A 60 -4.27 31.38 5.92
N LYS A 61 -3.35 32.05 5.23
CA LYS A 61 -2.70 33.23 5.78
C LYS A 61 -3.80 34.27 5.98
N LYS A 62 -4.28 34.42 7.21
CA LYS A 62 -5.15 35.54 7.56
C LYS A 62 -4.38 36.84 7.31
N ARG A 63 -5.09 37.81 6.72
CA ARG A 63 -4.62 39.13 6.30
C ARG A 63 -3.80 39.83 7.37
#